data_AF-I1C908-F1
#
_entry.id   AF-I1C908-F1
#
_cell.length_a   1.000
_cell.length_b   1.000
_cell.length_c   1.000
_cell.angle_alpha   90.00
_cell.angle_beta   90.00
_cell.angle_gamma   90.00
#
_symmetry.space_group_name_H-M   'P 1'
#
loop_
_entity.id
_entity.type
_entity.pdbx_description
1 polymer ?
#
loop_
_entity_poly.entity_id
_entity_poly.type
_entity_poly.pdbx_seq_one_letter_code
_entity_poly.pdbx_strand_id
1 'polypeptide(L)' 'MVTKLKSKSETDAVFVVGNCSAPNTRYQEPVRGVEFRRLLKKHGFLVYLIDEFRTSQCCPSYEYRSLANFKRIPNP' A
#
# COMPACT_ATOMS: atom_id res chain seq x y z
N MET A 1 -19.21 8.55 6.05
CA MET A 1 -18.13 7.55 6.08
C MET A 1 -16.81 8.19 6.50
N VAL A 2 -16.30 9.19 5.76
CA VAL A 2 -15.04 9.89 6.09
C VAL A 2 -15.13 10.71 7.39
N THR A 3 -16.31 11.25 7.72
CA THR A 3 -16.55 11.93 9.00
C THR A 3 -16.42 11.00 10.21
N LYS A 4 -16.92 9.76 10.10
CA LYS A 4 -16.72 8.71 11.10
C LYS A 4 -15.26 8.23 11.18
N LEU A 5 -14.54 8.30 10.07
CA LEU A 5 -13.11 8.03 10.05
C LEU A 5 -12.36 9.14 10.79
N LYS A 6 -12.69 10.40 10.50
CA LYS A 6 -12.13 11.57 11.19
C LYS A 6 -12.42 11.60 12.69
N SER A 7 -13.56 11.10 13.14
CA SER A 7 -13.86 11.00 14.57
C SER A 7 -13.13 9.86 15.28
N LYS A 8 -12.63 8.86 14.53
CA LYS A 8 -11.90 7.71 15.07
C LYS A 8 -10.39 7.84 14.92
N SER A 9 -9.95 8.65 13.97
CA SER A 9 -8.56 8.96 13.70
C SER A 9 -8.10 10.13 14.57
N GLU A 10 -6.86 10.08 15.03
CA GLU A 10 -6.21 11.25 15.62
C GLU A 10 -6.10 12.40 14.59
N THR A 11 -5.97 13.62 15.10
CA THR A 11 -5.98 14.84 14.28
C THR A 11 -4.90 14.83 13.20
N ASP A 12 -3.78 14.15 13.45
CA ASP A 12 -2.61 14.05 12.55
C ASP A 12 -2.48 12.68 11.85
N ALA A 13 -3.57 11.92 11.75
CA ALA A 13 -3.52 10.61 11.11
C ALA A 13 -3.13 10.69 9.63
N VAL A 14 -2.09 9.93 9.28
CA VAL A 14 -1.58 9.79 7.91
C VAL A 14 -2.06 8.48 7.30
N PHE A 15 -2.64 8.55 6.11
CA PHE A 15 -3.04 7.37 5.35
C PHE A 15 -1.97 6.98 4.34
N VAL A 16 -1.53 5.74 4.42
CA VAL A 16 -0.50 5.17 3.53
C VAL A 16 -1.14 4.03 2.75
N VAL A 17 -1.15 4.13 1.42
CA VAL A 17 -1.86 3.18 0.54
C VAL A 17 -0.90 2.58 -0.48
N GLY A 18 -1.02 1.27 -0.73
CA GLY A 18 -0.25 0.59 -1.78
C GLY A 18 -0.55 1.14 -3.17
N ASN A 19 0.50 1.45 -3.93
CA ASN A 19 0.38 1.75 -5.36
C ASN A 19 0.34 0.44 -6.15
N CYS A 20 -0.80 -0.25 -6.15
CA CYS A 20 -1.03 -1.39 -7.04
C CYS A 20 -1.15 -0.88 -8.48
N SER A 21 -0.01 -0.61 -9.11
CA SER A 21 0.11 -0.42 -10.54
C SER A 21 0.04 -1.79 -11.19
N ALA A 22 -1.03 -2.08 -11.92
CA ALA A 22 -1.10 -3.23 -12.79
C ALA A 22 -0.97 -2.72 -14.24
N PRO A 23 0.26 -2.70 -14.80
CA PRO A 23 0.53 -1.96 -16.03
C PRO A 23 -0.07 -2.61 -17.29
N ASN A 24 -0.73 -3.77 -17.21
CA ASN A 24 -0.94 -4.57 -18.41
C ASN A 24 -2.12 -5.54 -18.36
N THR A 25 -3.36 -5.07 -18.20
CA THR A 25 -4.50 -5.90 -18.66
C THR A 25 -5.56 -5.06 -19.35
N ARG A 26 -5.93 -5.48 -20.57
CA ARG A 26 -6.98 -4.87 -21.40
C ARG A 26 -8.39 -4.95 -20.77
N TYR A 27 -8.52 -5.61 -19.62
CA TYR A 27 -9.77 -5.94 -18.94
C TYR A 27 -9.70 -5.74 -17.42
N GLN A 28 -8.75 -4.96 -16.90
CA GLN A 28 -8.72 -4.69 -15.46
C GLN A 28 -9.81 -3.73 -15.03
N GLU A 29 -10.38 -4.01 -13.86
CA GLU A 29 -11.17 -3.04 -13.13
C GLU A 29 -10.38 -1.71 -12.97
N PRO A 30 -11.07 -0.56 -12.92
CA PRO A 30 -10.45 0.72 -12.61
C PRO A 30 -9.56 0.59 -11.38
N VAL A 31 -8.40 1.24 -11.39
CA VAL A 31 -7.43 1.19 -10.29
C VAL A 31 -8.15 1.47 -8.97
N ARG A 32 -8.31 0.41 -8.17
CA ARG A 32 -9.12 0.46 -6.97
C ARG A 32 -8.53 1.48 -6.00
N GLY A 33 -9.40 2.32 -5.44
CA GLY A 33 -9.02 3.31 -4.44
C GLY A 33 -8.55 4.68 -4.96
N VAL A 34 -8.53 4.96 -6.27
CA VAL A 34 -8.24 6.33 -6.78
C VAL A 34 -9.24 7.35 -6.22
N GLU A 35 -10.53 7.06 -6.37
CA GLU A 35 -11.61 7.93 -5.87
C GLU A 35 -11.61 8.02 -4.35
N PHE A 36 -11.28 6.92 -3.67
CA PHE A 36 -11.15 6.92 -2.21
C PHE A 36 -9.99 7.81 -1.73
N ARG A 37 -8.84 7.76 -2.41
CA ARG A 37 -7.69 8.65 -2.11
C ARG A 37 -8.05 10.11 -2.36
N ARG A 38 -8.74 10.42 -3.46
CA ARG A 38 -9.24 11.78 -3.74
C ARG A 38 -10.17 12.26 -2.63
N LEU A 39 -11.09 11.40 -2.20
CA LEU A 39 -12.04 11.71 -1.13
C LEU A 39 -11.33 12.01 0.20
N LEU A 40 -10.32 11.23 0.58
CA LEU A 40 -9.52 11.44 1.78
C LEU A 40 -8.75 12.77 1.71
N LYS A 41 -8.06 13.04 0.61
CA LYS A 41 -7.35 14.32 0.40
C LYS A 41 -8.29 15.51 0.49
N LYS A 42 -9.50 15.41 -0.11
CA LYS A 42 -10.53 16.46 -0.03
C LYS A 42 -10.97 16.77 1.40
N HIS A 43 -10.88 15.80 2.32
CA HIS A 43 -11.26 15.98 3.72
C HIS A 43 -10.10 16.39 4.64
N GLY A 44 -8.94 16.72 4.06
CA GLY A 44 -7.77 17.23 4.77
C GLY A 44 -6.83 16.15 5.31
N PHE A 45 -6.99 14.89 4.89
CA PHE A 45 -6.06 13.84 5.29
C PHE A 45 -4.79 13.87 4.43
N LEU A 46 -3.64 13.64 5.07
CA LEU A 46 -2.39 13.34 4.38
C LEU A 46 -2.47 11.91 3.82
N VAL A 47 -2.30 11.78 2.51
CA VAL A 47 -2.38 10.48 1.81
C VAL A 47 -1.11 10.27 0.99
N TYR A 48 -0.33 9.25 1.35
CA TYR A 48 0.87 8.82 0.64
C TYR A 48 0.64 7.50 -0.09
N LEU A 49 1.40 7.32 -1.16
CA LEU A 49 1.45 6.07 -1.91
C LEU A 49 2.78 5.38 -1.66
N ILE A 50 2.72 4.11 -1.28
CA ILE A 50 3.93 3.27 -1.18
C ILE A 50 4.11 2.49 -2.46
N ASP A 51 5.37 2.36 -2.87
CA ASP A 51 5.75 1.44 -3.92
C ASP A 51 5.74 0.01 -3.35
N GLU A 52 4.63 -0.69 -3.58
CA GLU A 52 4.39 -2.02 -3.05
C GLU A 52 5.46 -3.02 -3.51
N PHE A 53 5.96 -2.85 -4.74
CA PHE A 53 7.03 -3.68 -5.30
C PHE A 53 8.30 -3.60 -4.47
N ARG A 54 8.59 -2.44 -3.87
CA ARG A 54 9.76 -2.26 -3.00
C ARG A 54 9.51 -2.80 -1.59
N THR A 55 8.27 -2.79 -1.11
CA THR A 55 7.95 -3.26 0.25
C THR A 55 8.03 -4.77 0.43
N SER A 56 7.79 -5.56 -0.61
CA SER A 56 7.93 -7.03 -0.54
C SER A 56 9.38 -7.54 -0.60
N GLN A 57 10.35 -6.64 -0.82
CA GLN A 57 11.78 -6.99 -0.96
C GLN A 57 12.57 -6.90 0.34
N CYS A 58 11.97 -6.37 1.42
CA CYS A 58 12.63 -6.20 2.70
C CYS A 58 11.99 -7.09 3.76
N CYS A 59 12.81 -7.81 4.53
CA CYS A 59 12.33 -8.53 5.70
C CYS A 59 12.31 -7.58 6.90
N PRO A 60 11.23 -7.51 7.72
CA PRO A 60 11.23 -6.65 8.90
C PRO A 60 12.35 -6.96 9.90
N SER A 61 12.85 -8.20 9.90
CA SER A 61 13.94 -8.66 10.77
C SER A 61 15.34 -8.46 10.19
N TYR A 62 15.46 -8.16 8.89
CA TYR A 62 16.75 -7.95 8.23
C TYR A 62 16.70 -6.68 7.41
N GLU A 63 17.48 -5.68 7.80
CA GLU A 63 17.54 -4.36 7.13
C GLU A 63 17.98 -4.40 5.66
N TYR A 64 18.43 -5.55 5.17
CA TYR A 64 18.91 -5.74 3.80
C TYR A 64 17.84 -6.34 2.88
N ARG A 65 17.89 -5.99 1.58
CA ARG A 65 17.16 -6.70 0.50
C ARG A 65 17.76 -8.09 0.28
N SER A 66 17.68 -8.95 1.28
CA SER A 66 18.19 -10.33 1.25
C SER A 66 17.09 -11.37 1.02
N LEU A 67 15.85 -10.94 0.77
CA LEU A 67 14.76 -11.86 0.45
C LEU A 67 15.06 -12.56 -0.88
N ALA A 68 15.56 -13.80 -0.78
CA ALA A 68 15.61 -14.71 -1.90
C ALA A 68 14.16 -15.08 -2.30
N ASN A 69 13.88 -15.12 -3.62
CA ASN A 69 12.55 -15.48 -4.12
C ASN A 69 12.09 -16.89 -3.68
N PHE A 70 13.01 -17.75 -3.25
CA PHE A 70 12.73 -19.10 -2.80
C PHE A 70 13.56 -19.45 -1.57
N LYS A 71 12.92 -20.03 -0.55
CA LYS A 71 13.65 -20.79 0.49
C LYS A 71 14.25 -22.02 -0.20
N ARG A 72 15.58 -22.19 -0.13
CA ARG A 72 16.20 -23.47 -0.47
C ARG A 72 15.85 -24.47 0.62
N ILE A 73 14.90 -25.36 0.33
CA ILE A 73 14.59 -26.51 1.15
C ILE A 73 15.49 -27.65 0.63
N PRO A 74 16.41 -28.20 1.45
CA PRO A 74 17.15 -29.39 1.05
C PRO A 74 16.19 -30.56 0.87
N ASN A 75 16.37 -31.33 -0.20
CA ASN A 75 15.64 -32.58 -0.37
C ASN A 75 16.12 -33.57 0.70
N PRO A 76 15.21 -34.28 1.41
CA PRO A 76 15.60 -35.36 2.31
C PRO A 76 16.36 -36.48 1.59
#